data_AF-A0A7X6WE53-F1
#
_entry.id   AF-A0A7X6WE53-F1
#
_cell.length_a   1.000
_cell.length_b   1.000
_cell.length_c   1.000
_cell.angle_alpha   90.00
_cell.angle_beta   90.00
_cell.angle_gamma   90.00
#
_symmetry.space_group_name_H-M   'P 1'
#
loop_
_entity.id
_entity.type
_entity.pdbx_description
1 polymer ?
#
loop_
_entity_poly.entity_id
_entity_poly.type
_entity_poly.pdbx_seq_one_letter_code
_entity_poly.pdbx_strand_id
1 'polypeptide(L)' 'MWDNKVIEESMVIKLDNYLPEYPKFNKLIRRAPKREFTLTQYETEIALKNALRYVPEELHDVLAPEFLEELLTTG' A
#
# COMPACT_ATOMS: atom_id res chain seq x y z
N MET A 1 4.30 -22.67 -4.07
CA MET A 1 3.98 -21.29 -3.62
C MET A 1 5.10 -20.89 -2.68
N TRP A 2 5.71 -19.72 -2.89
CA TRP A 2 6.82 -19.26 -2.04
C TRP A 2 6.21 -18.74 -0.74
N ASP A 3 6.78 -19.11 0.39
CA ASP A 3 6.35 -18.66 1.71
C ASP A 3 6.84 -17.22 1.94
N ASN A 4 6.02 -16.37 2.54
CA ASN A 4 6.35 -14.96 2.73
C ASN A 4 7.58 -14.78 3.63
N LYS A 5 7.78 -15.71 4.57
CA LYS A 5 9.01 -15.78 5.37
C LYS A 5 10.26 -16.03 4.53
N VAL A 6 10.20 -16.92 3.55
CA VAL A 6 11.33 -17.22 2.64
C VAL A 6 11.63 -16.01 1.75
N ILE A 7 10.59 -15.33 1.26
CA ILE A 7 10.73 -14.09 0.49
C ILE A 7 11.43 -13.03 1.35
N GLU A 8 10.94 -12.82 2.57
CA GLU A 8 11.53 -11.88 3.51
C GLU A 8 12.99 -12.21 3.78
N GLU A 9 13.34 -13.46 4.12
CA GLU A 9 14.73 -13.89 4.36
C GLU A 9 15.66 -13.63 3.16
N SER A 10 15.15 -13.75 1.93
CA SER A 10 15.93 -13.50 0.70
C SER A 10 16.15 -12.03 0.34
N MET A 11 15.40 -11.11 0.96
CA MET A 11 15.49 -9.67 0.65
C MET A 11 16.68 -9.01 1.36
N VAL A 12 17.53 -8.33 0.59
CA VAL A 12 18.67 -7.55 1.13
C VAL A 12 18.20 -6.21 1.71
N ILE A 13 17.16 -5.62 1.11
CA ILE A 13 16.54 -4.36 1.55
C ILE A 13 15.14 -4.69 2.05
N LYS A 14 14.86 -4.33 3.29
CA LYS A 14 13.57 -4.56 3.95
C LYS A 14 13.08 -3.27 4.58
N LEU A 15 11.77 -3.14 4.68
CA LEU A 15 11.15 -2.11 5.52
C LEU A 15 11.17 -2.59 6.96
N ASP A 16 11.25 -1.63 7.88
CA ASP A 16 11.05 -1.91 9.30
C ASP A 16 9.59 -2.32 9.55
N ASN A 17 9.36 -3.04 10.65
CA ASN A 17 8.03 -3.50 11.05
C ASN A 17 7.24 -2.47 11.88
N TYR A 18 7.57 -1.19 11.77
CA TYR A 18 6.83 -0.10 12.40
C TYR A 18 6.48 0.97 11.38
N LEU A 19 5.33 1.61 11.58
CA LEU A 19 4.87 2.70 10.73
C LEU A 19 5.45 4.03 11.22
N PRO A 20 5.87 4.92 10.31
CA PRO A 20 6.19 6.29 10.66
C PRO A 20 4.91 7.06 11.06
N GLU A 21 5.08 8.28 11.58
CA GLU A 21 3.94 9.17 11.78
C GLU A 21 3.23 9.49 10.45
N TYR A 22 1.91 9.53 10.49
CA TYR A 22 1.10 9.81 9.31
C TYR A 22 1.43 11.21 8.74
N PRO A 23 1.72 11.33 7.43
CA PRO A 23 2.17 12.59 6.85
C PRO A 23 1.05 13.64 6.84
N LYS A 24 1.42 14.90 7.12
CA LYS A 24 0.47 16.02 7.02
C LYS A 24 0.30 16.47 5.58
N PHE A 25 -0.95 16.67 5.15
CA PHE A 25 -1.25 17.20 3.82
C PHE A 25 -0.80 18.67 3.68
N ASN A 26 0.14 18.92 2.76
CA ASN A 26 0.62 20.26 2.47
C ASN A 26 -0.11 20.88 1.27
N LYS A 27 -0.98 21.88 1.54
CA LYS A 27 -1.79 22.57 0.54
C LYS A 27 -1.00 23.47 -0.42
N LEU A 28 0.26 23.79 -0.12
CA LEU A 28 1.08 24.67 -0.95
C LEU A 28 1.75 23.92 -2.11
N ILE A 29 1.71 22.58 -2.11
CA ILE A 29 2.35 21.73 -3.12
C ILE A 29 1.31 21.28 -4.13
N ARG A 30 1.57 21.50 -5.44
CA ARG A 30 0.71 20.93 -6.49
C ARG A 30 0.81 19.41 -6.52
N ARG A 31 -0.33 18.74 -6.67
CA ARG A 31 -0.45 17.28 -6.79
C ARG A 31 -1.00 16.90 -8.16
N ALA A 32 -0.81 15.64 -8.54
CA ALA A 32 -1.48 15.08 -9.71
C ALA A 32 -3.01 15.15 -9.54
N PRO A 33 -3.77 15.31 -10.63
CA PRO A 33 -5.22 15.16 -10.57
C PRO A 33 -5.59 13.72 -10.20
N LYS A 34 -6.76 13.55 -9.57
CA LYS A 34 -7.36 12.25 -9.31
C LYS A 34 -7.60 11.52 -10.65
N ARG A 35 -7.14 10.28 -10.75
CA ARG A 35 -7.47 9.32 -11.83
C ARG A 35 -8.84 8.71 -11.55
N GLU A 36 -9.50 8.32 -12.64
CA GLU A 36 -10.79 7.66 -12.57
C GLU A 36 -10.64 6.26 -11.97
N PHE A 37 -11.47 5.96 -10.97
CA PHE A 37 -11.52 4.64 -10.36
C PHE A 37 -12.47 3.76 -11.18
N THR A 38 -11.91 2.90 -12.03
CA THR A 38 -12.67 2.01 -12.93
C THR A 38 -12.49 0.52 -12.59
N LEU A 39 -11.80 0.21 -11.49
CA LEU A 39 -11.50 -1.17 -11.12
C LEU A 39 -12.74 -1.88 -10.61
N THR A 40 -12.90 -3.13 -11.01
CA THR A 40 -13.83 -4.07 -10.38
C THR A 40 -13.36 -4.42 -8.96
N GLN A 41 -14.22 -5.06 -8.17
CA GLN A 41 -13.85 -5.55 -6.85
C GLN A 41 -12.63 -6.49 -6.91
N TYR A 42 -12.62 -7.41 -7.88
CA TYR A 42 -11.50 -8.35 -8.05
C TYR A 42 -10.18 -7.64 -8.40
N GLU A 43 -10.23 -6.65 -9.31
CA GLU A 43 -9.04 -5.86 -9.65
C GLU A 43 -8.58 -4.98 -8.49
N THR A 44 -9.51 -4.49 -7.68
CA THR A 44 -9.21 -3.73 -6.46
C THR A 44 -8.47 -4.60 -5.45
N GLU A 45 -8.91 -5.83 -5.24
CA GLU A 45 -8.21 -6.80 -4.39
C GLU A 45 -6.79 -7.10 -4.92
N ILE A 46 -6.62 -7.22 -6.23
CA ILE A 46 -5.29 -7.40 -6.85
C ILE A 46 -4.42 -6.16 -6.63
N ALA A 47 -4.97 -4.95 -6.81
CA ALA A 47 -4.25 -3.71 -6.60
C ALA A 47 -3.75 -3.59 -5.15
N LEU A 48 -4.60 -3.92 -4.17
CA LEU A 48 -4.21 -3.97 -2.76
C LEU A 48 -3.12 -5.01 -2.49
N LYS A 49 -3.26 -6.24 -3.00
CA LYS A 49 -2.21 -7.27 -2.87
C LYS A 49 -0.89 -6.82 -3.48
N ASN A 50 -0.93 -6.11 -4.61
CA ASN A 50 0.25 -5.57 -5.26
C ASN A 50 0.95 -4.47 -4.44
N ALA A 51 0.19 -3.67 -3.69
CA ALA A 51 0.76 -2.69 -2.78
C ALA A 51 1.34 -3.35 -1.53
N LEU A 52 0.57 -4.27 -0.92
CA LEU A 52 0.93 -4.93 0.34
C LEU A 52 2.13 -5.88 0.24
N ARG A 53 2.45 -6.41 -0.95
CA ARG A 53 3.59 -7.34 -1.15
C ARG A 53 4.96 -6.75 -0.77
N TYR A 54 5.07 -5.43 -0.62
CA TYR A 54 6.31 -4.74 -0.27
C TYR A 54 6.43 -4.47 1.23
N VAL A 55 5.43 -4.83 2.02
CA VAL A 55 5.30 -4.47 3.43
C VAL A 55 5.19 -5.74 4.28
N PRO A 56 5.79 -5.77 5.49
CA PRO A 56 5.57 -6.85 6.46
C PRO A 56 4.07 -7.11 6.72
N GLU A 57 3.70 -8.38 6.83
CA GLU A 57 2.30 -8.82 7.06
C GLU A 57 1.69 -8.21 8.32
N GLU A 58 2.52 -8.01 9.35
CA GLU A 58 2.13 -7.41 10.64
C GLU A 58 1.50 -6.01 10.48
N LEU A 59 1.79 -5.32 9.37
CA LEU A 59 1.29 -3.97 9.09
C LEU A 59 0.09 -3.95 8.14
N HIS A 60 -0.30 -5.10 7.57
CA HIS A 60 -1.35 -5.17 6.54
C HIS A 60 -2.72 -4.75 7.07
N ASP A 61 -3.04 -5.06 8.33
CA ASP A 61 -4.33 -4.68 8.94
C ASP A 61 -4.51 -3.16 9.02
N VAL A 62 -3.41 -2.41 9.18
CA VAL A 62 -3.43 -0.95 9.24
C VAL A 62 -3.38 -0.34 7.84
N LEU A 63 -2.54 -0.87 6.96
CA LEU A 63 -2.29 -0.28 5.64
C LEU A 63 -3.33 -0.65 4.58
N ALA A 64 -3.98 -1.81 4.68
CA ALA A 64 -5.01 -2.20 3.72
C ALA A 64 -6.17 -1.18 3.63
N PRO A 65 -6.78 -0.70 4.75
CA PRO A 65 -7.81 0.33 4.66
C PRO A 65 -7.26 1.67 4.16
N GLU A 66 -6.02 2.04 4.53
CA GLU A 66 -5.36 3.26 4.06
C GLU A 66 -5.17 3.24 2.53
N PHE A 67 -4.62 2.17 1.99
CA PHE A 67 -4.41 2.01 0.54
C PHE A 67 -5.73 1.98 -0.23
N LEU A 68 -6.79 1.40 0.34
CA LEU A 68 -8.12 1.43 -0.27
C LEU A 68 -8.67 2.86 -0.32
N GLU A 69 -8.53 3.62 0.76
CA GLU A 69 -8.94 5.03 0.80
C GLU A 69 -8.15 5.86 -0.23
N GLU A 70 -6.84 5.68 -0.32
CA GLU A 70 -6.00 6.35 -1.32
C GLU A 70 -6.44 6.04 -2.75
N LEU A 71 -6.71 4.76 -3.04
CA LEU A 71 -7.17 4.31 -4.35
C LEU A 71 -8.51 4.94 -4.75
N LEU A 72 -9.42 5.14 -3.80
CA LEU A 72 -10.74 5.74 -4.04
C LEU A 72 -10.70 7.28 -4.14
N THR A 73 -9.74 7.94 -3.48
CA THR A 73 -9.70 9.40 -3.31
C THR A 73 -8.65 10.09 -4.17
N THR A 74 -7.49 9.46 -4.34
CA THR A 74 -6.30 10.02 -4.99
C THR A 74 -5.75 9.18 -6.15
N GLY A 75 -6.33 8.00 -6.37
CA GLY A 75 -5.97 7.00 -7.38
C GLY A 75 -5.49 7.59 -8.68
#